data_AF-A0A1F5WYW0-F1
#
_entry.id   AF-A0A1F5WYW0-F1
#
_cell.length_a   1.000
_cell.length_b   1.000
_cell.length_c   1.000
_cell.angle_alpha   90.00
_cell.angle_beta   90.00
_cell.angle_gamma   90.00
#
_symmetry.space_group_name_H-M   'P 1'
#
loop_
_entity.id
_entity.type
_entity.pdbx_description
1 polymer ?
#
loop_
_entity_poly.entity_id
_entity_poly.type
_entity_poly.pdbx_seq_one_letter_code
_entity_poly.pdbx_strand_id
1 'polypeptide(L)'
;MAYDVVFDIETKKSFDEVGGKAHFDKLGISVVGAHISEDSSASLGTGKYYAFEEHEIPEFEKMIKGARCVIGFNIHHFDLPVLQPYVGWSLKALNTLDLMDDVEKGAGFRISLDNLSESSLGARKSGDGMQALRWYKEGRIEDIKKYCLKDVELTKKLLEYGKQHGHVLFYSKHTGGRVAIPVSWSNMEAKLAGIKQTSLF
;
A
#
# COMPACT_ATOMS: atom_id res chain seq x y z
N MET A 1 -1.16 21.77 6.71
CA MET A 1 0.12 21.04 6.55
C MET A 1 -0.22 19.57 6.57
N ALA A 2 -0.29 18.91 5.42
CA ALA A 2 -0.97 17.62 5.32
C ALA A 2 -0.30 16.75 4.24
N TYR A 3 0.67 15.94 4.65
CA TYR A 3 1.33 14.98 3.77
C TYR A 3 0.55 13.66 3.73
N ASP A 4 0.66 12.95 2.61
CA ASP A 4 0.19 11.58 2.48
C ASP A 4 1.37 10.61 2.63
N VAL A 5 1.07 9.41 3.13
CA VAL A 5 2.05 8.31 3.23
C VAL A 5 1.59 7.19 2.32
N VAL A 6 2.42 6.81 1.35
CA VAL A 6 2.26 5.56 0.60
C VAL A 6 3.11 4.51 1.28
N PHE A 7 2.58 3.33 1.58
CA PHE A 7 3.34 2.28 2.25
C PHE A 7 2.93 0.86 1.81
N ASP A 8 3.80 -0.09 2.12
CA ASP A 8 3.65 -1.53 1.90
C ASP A 8 4.38 -2.28 3.03
N ILE A 9 3.89 -3.48 3.37
CA ILE A 9 4.45 -4.34 4.42
C ILE A 9 4.86 -5.70 3.87
N GLU A 10 6.10 -6.07 4.14
CA GLU A 10 6.57 -7.43 4.04
C GLU A 10 6.55 -8.12 5.42
N THR A 11 6.25 -9.43 5.41
CA THR A 11 6.06 -10.20 6.64
C THR A 11 7.20 -11.18 6.91
N LYS A 12 7.28 -11.69 8.14
CA LYS A 12 8.27 -12.70 8.54
C LYS A 12 7.84 -14.12 8.21
N LYS A 13 6.53 -14.37 8.18
CA LYS A 13 5.91 -15.69 7.99
C LYS A 13 4.77 -15.58 6.99
N SER A 14 4.53 -16.66 6.26
CA SER A 14 3.34 -16.84 5.43
C SER A 14 2.10 -17.15 6.27
N PHE A 15 0.92 -17.02 5.66
CA PHE A 15 -0.33 -17.51 6.25
C PHE A 15 -0.29 -19.01 6.55
N ASP A 16 0.33 -19.80 5.68
CA ASP A 16 0.44 -21.25 5.87
C ASP A 16 1.23 -21.59 7.15
N GLU A 17 2.28 -20.82 7.44
CA GLU A 17 3.10 -20.99 8.65
C GLU A 17 2.37 -20.60 9.95
N VAL A 18 1.35 -19.74 9.87
CA VAL A 18 0.61 -19.26 11.05
C VAL A 18 -0.75 -19.92 11.23
N GLY A 19 -1.12 -20.85 10.36
CA GLY A 19 -2.39 -21.59 10.43
C GLY A 19 -3.55 -20.90 9.69
N GLY A 20 -3.26 -20.04 8.73
CA GLY A 20 -4.23 -19.43 7.81
C GLY A 20 -4.54 -17.96 8.07
N LYS A 21 -5.45 -17.41 7.25
CA LYS A 21 -5.78 -15.97 7.18
C LYS A 21 -6.43 -15.38 8.44
N ALA A 22 -6.79 -16.20 9.42
CA ALA A 22 -7.31 -15.71 10.70
C ALA A 22 -6.22 -15.17 11.64
N HIS A 23 -4.93 -15.38 11.31
CA HIS A 23 -3.80 -15.14 12.21
C HIS A 23 -2.85 -14.04 11.73
N PHE A 24 -3.38 -12.87 11.36
CA PHE A 24 -2.59 -11.70 10.97
C PHE A 24 -1.57 -11.28 12.03
N ASP A 25 -1.96 -11.39 13.30
CA ASP A 25 -1.14 -11.08 14.48
C ASP A 25 0.13 -11.92 14.61
N LYS A 26 0.18 -13.07 13.94
CA LYS A 26 1.30 -14.02 14.03
C LYS A 26 2.29 -13.90 12.88
N LEU A 27 1.95 -13.18 11.81
CA LEU A 27 2.77 -13.04 10.61
C LEU A 27 4.09 -12.34 10.93
N GLY A 28 4.01 -11.29 11.75
CA GLY A 28 5.11 -10.41 12.09
C GLY A 28 5.60 -9.58 10.91
N ILE A 29 6.11 -8.37 11.17
CA ILE A 29 6.61 -7.47 10.13
C ILE A 29 8.11 -7.72 9.92
N SER A 30 8.54 -7.98 8.69
CA SER A 30 9.96 -8.01 8.35
C SER A 30 10.45 -6.60 7.97
N VAL A 31 9.75 -5.95 7.03
CA VAL A 31 10.05 -4.59 6.58
C VAL A 31 8.75 -3.84 6.28
N VAL A 32 8.72 -2.55 6.61
CA VAL A 32 7.75 -1.58 6.08
C VAL A 32 8.47 -0.64 5.12
N GLY A 33 8.04 -0.61 3.87
CA GLY A 33 8.44 0.43 2.92
C GLY A 33 7.47 1.59 3.00
N ALA A 34 7.97 2.83 2.97
CA ALA A 34 7.12 4.01 2.99
C ALA A 34 7.68 5.15 2.13
N HIS A 35 6.78 5.99 1.64
CA HIS A 35 7.08 7.22 0.93
C HIS A 35 6.16 8.35 1.41
N ILE A 36 6.74 9.52 1.67
CA ILE A 36 5.99 10.73 2.03
C ILE A 36 5.82 11.59 0.78
N SER A 37 4.57 11.93 0.45
CA SER A 37 4.25 12.80 -0.68
C SER A 37 4.98 14.14 -0.57
N GLU A 38 5.45 14.68 -1.69
CA GLU A 38 6.01 16.02 -1.75
C GLU A 38 4.92 17.08 -1.54
N ASP A 39 4.64 17.40 -0.27
CA ASP A 39 3.99 18.64 0.10
C ASP A 39 4.93 19.44 1.02
N SER A 40 5.19 20.66 0.58
CA SER A 40 6.25 21.62 0.94
C SER A 40 6.32 22.09 2.40
N SER A 41 5.59 21.43 3.31
CA SER A 41 5.41 21.86 4.68
C SER A 41 5.81 20.82 5.73
N ALA A 42 6.16 19.59 5.33
CA ALA A 42 6.57 18.56 6.27
C ALA A 42 8.04 18.79 6.71
N SER A 43 8.28 18.82 8.02
CA SER A 43 9.63 18.82 8.61
C SER A 43 10.34 17.46 8.48
N LEU A 44 9.63 16.43 8.02
CA LEU A 44 10.16 15.14 7.61
C LEU A 44 10.57 15.23 6.13
N GLY A 45 11.76 14.72 5.78
CA GLY A 45 12.32 14.85 4.43
C GLY A 45 11.33 14.46 3.34
N THR A 46 10.80 15.46 2.64
CA THR A 46 9.81 15.32 1.57
C THR A 46 10.40 14.58 0.38
N GLY A 47 9.60 13.77 -0.31
CA GLY A 47 10.04 13.03 -1.50
C GLY A 47 10.93 11.82 -1.21
N LYS A 48 11.17 11.51 0.06
CA LYS A 48 12.05 10.40 0.47
C LYS A 48 11.29 9.08 0.56
N TYR A 49 12.06 8.00 0.36
CA TYR A 49 11.65 6.64 0.66
C TYR A 49 12.30 6.21 1.98
N TYR A 50 11.57 5.43 2.75
CA TYR A 50 11.97 4.93 4.06
C TYR A 50 11.72 3.44 4.13
N ALA A 51 12.63 2.68 4.72
CA ALA A 51 12.42 1.28 5.02
C ALA A 51 12.64 1.08 6.51
N PHE A 52 11.65 0.54 7.20
CA PHE A 52 11.65 0.29 8.63
C PHE A 52 11.69 -1.20 8.87
N GLU A 53 12.64 -1.68 9.66
CA GLU A 53 12.58 -3.02 10.23
C GLU A 53 11.61 -3.07 11.41
N GLU A 54 11.30 -4.26 11.90
CA GLU A 54 10.31 -4.45 12.98
C GLU A 54 10.61 -3.62 14.24
N HIS A 55 11.88 -3.44 14.58
CA HIS A 55 12.28 -2.66 15.76
C HIS A 55 12.08 -1.14 15.57
N GLU A 56 11.87 -0.70 14.33
CA GLU A 56 11.67 0.70 13.92
C GLU A 56 10.20 1.03 13.62
N ILE A 57 9.28 0.10 13.90
CA ILE A 57 7.84 0.33 13.75
C ILE A 57 7.32 1.50 14.61
N PRO A 58 7.85 1.79 15.82
CA PRO A 58 7.47 3.00 16.56
C PRO A 58 7.74 4.31 15.79
N GLU A 59 8.78 4.35 14.95
CA GLU A 59 9.11 5.48 14.07
C GLU A 59 8.12 5.58 12.92
N PHE A 60 7.77 4.45 12.30
CA PHE A 60 6.74 4.39 11.27
C PHE A 60 5.35 4.78 11.80
N GLU A 61 5.00 4.36 13.03
CA GLU A 61 3.74 4.73 13.69
C GLU A 61 3.61 6.25 13.80
N LYS A 62 4.68 6.94 14.23
CA LYS A 62 4.71 8.41 14.30
C LYS A 62 4.47 9.04 12.93
N MET A 63 5.02 8.44 11.86
CA MET A 63 4.86 8.92 10.48
C MET A 63 3.39 8.87 10.05
N ILE A 64 2.73 7.71 10.19
CA ILE A 64 1.33 7.54 9.75
C ILE A 64 0.32 8.27 10.64
N LYS A 65 0.63 8.46 11.93
CA LYS A 65 -0.22 9.20 12.87
C LYS A 65 -0.33 10.68 12.52
N GLY A 66 0.69 11.26 11.90
CA GLY A 66 0.68 12.64 11.40
C GLY A 66 0.18 12.81 9.96
N ALA A 67 -0.09 11.71 9.24
CA ALA A 67 -0.47 11.74 7.84
C ALA A 67 -1.92 12.23 7.66
N ARG A 68 -2.17 12.99 6.59
CA ARG A 68 -3.55 13.32 6.16
C ARG A 68 -4.26 12.08 5.64
N CYS A 69 -3.55 11.25 4.89
CA CYS A 69 -4.04 10.01 4.35
C CYS A 69 -2.92 8.97 4.28
N VAL A 70 -3.26 7.73 4.58
CA VAL A 70 -2.39 6.58 4.38
C VAL A 70 -2.88 5.81 3.16
N ILE A 71 -1.99 5.53 2.23
CA ILE A 71 -2.29 5.01 0.91
C ILE A 71 -1.51 3.71 0.72
N GLY A 72 -2.13 2.71 0.10
CA GLY A 72 -1.40 1.54 -0.34
C GLY A 72 -2.25 0.65 -1.24
N PHE A 73 -1.82 -0.60 -1.40
CA PHE A 73 -2.46 -1.56 -2.29
C PHE A 73 -2.88 -2.80 -1.51
N ASN A 74 -4.18 -3.00 -1.33
CA ASN A 74 -4.77 -4.05 -0.47
C ASN A 74 -4.47 -3.86 1.04
N ILE A 75 -4.18 -2.62 1.47
CA ILE A 75 -3.88 -2.25 2.85
C ILE A 75 -5.02 -2.54 3.84
N HIS A 76 -6.28 -2.44 3.43
CA HIS A 76 -7.41 -2.72 4.33
C HIS A 76 -7.51 -4.20 4.69
N HIS A 77 -7.09 -5.07 3.77
CA HIS A 77 -7.22 -6.51 3.88
C HIS A 77 -5.89 -7.21 4.18
N PHE A 78 -4.79 -6.47 4.32
CA PHE A 78 -3.48 -7.02 4.61
C PHE A 78 -2.66 -6.15 5.56
N ASP A 79 -2.12 -5.03 5.09
CA ASP A 79 -1.12 -4.25 5.82
C ASP A 79 -1.61 -3.69 7.15
N LEU A 80 -2.81 -3.09 7.18
CA LEU A 80 -3.36 -2.54 8.43
C LEU A 80 -3.67 -3.64 9.46
N PRO A 81 -4.29 -4.78 9.09
CA PRO A 81 -4.38 -5.94 9.98
C PRO A 81 -3.03 -6.45 10.51
N VAL A 82 -1.97 -6.48 9.67
CA VAL A 82 -0.61 -6.88 10.09
C VAL A 82 0.02 -5.87 11.04
N LEU A 83 -0.22 -4.58 10.83
CA LEU A 83 0.34 -3.48 11.64
C LEU A 83 -0.38 -3.30 12.98
N GLN A 84 -1.67 -3.59 13.04
CA GLN A 84 -2.51 -3.33 14.22
C GLN A 84 -1.95 -3.86 15.56
N PRO A 85 -1.34 -5.06 15.65
CA PRO A 85 -0.74 -5.58 16.89
C PRO A 85 0.44 -4.74 17.41
N TYR A 86 1.11 -3.99 16.53
CA TYR A 86 2.25 -3.14 16.88
C TYR A 86 1.83 -1.77 17.39
N VAL A 87 0.55 -1.42 17.28
CA VAL A 87 0.04 -0.07 17.50
C VAL A 87 -1.04 -0.08 18.59
N GLY A 88 -0.87 0.78 19.61
CA GLY A 88 -1.76 0.85 20.77
C GLY A 88 -3.10 1.56 20.55
N TRP A 89 -3.45 1.92 19.32
CA TRP A 89 -4.68 2.62 18.95
C TRP A 89 -5.29 2.01 17.68
N SER A 90 -6.59 2.27 17.44
CA SER A 90 -7.28 1.67 16.30
C SER A 90 -6.87 2.30 14.99
N LEU A 91 -6.21 1.53 14.11
CA LEU A 91 -5.83 1.97 12.76
C LEU A 91 -7.03 2.27 11.88
N LYS A 92 -8.24 1.83 12.24
CA LYS A 92 -9.50 2.21 11.58
C LYS A 92 -9.81 3.71 11.68
N ALA A 93 -9.17 4.42 12.61
CA ALA A 93 -9.29 5.87 12.71
C ALA A 93 -8.48 6.63 11.64
N LEU A 94 -7.59 5.94 10.91
CA LEU A 94 -6.86 6.54 9.80
C LEU A 94 -7.78 6.88 8.64
N ASN A 95 -7.51 8.01 8.02
CA ASN A 95 -7.97 8.28 6.66
C ASN A 95 -7.15 7.41 5.71
N THR A 96 -7.79 6.49 4.99
CA THR A 96 -7.10 5.54 4.13
C THR A 96 -7.56 5.63 2.68
N LEU A 97 -6.65 5.30 1.77
CA LEU A 97 -6.94 5.07 0.35
C LEU A 97 -6.30 3.75 -0.06
N ASP A 98 -7.14 2.73 -0.21
CA ASP A 98 -6.74 1.45 -0.77
C ASP A 98 -7.01 1.45 -2.28
N LEU A 99 -5.94 1.39 -3.08
CA LEU A 99 -6.07 1.40 -4.55
C LEU A 99 -6.76 0.12 -5.07
N MET A 100 -6.61 -1.01 -4.37
CA MET A 100 -7.25 -2.26 -4.79
C MET A 100 -8.77 -2.18 -4.59
N ASP A 101 -9.25 -1.58 -3.51
CA ASP A 101 -10.69 -1.42 -3.26
C ASP A 101 -11.37 -0.60 -4.37
N ASP A 102 -10.75 0.51 -4.79
CA ASP A 102 -11.28 1.33 -5.88
C ASP A 102 -11.27 0.61 -7.23
N VAL A 103 -10.19 -0.14 -7.49
CA VAL A 103 -10.06 -0.95 -8.70
C VAL A 103 -11.12 -2.07 -8.70
N GLU A 104 -11.31 -2.76 -7.58
CA GLU A 104 -12.32 -3.80 -7.41
C GLU A 104 -13.73 -3.23 -7.58
N LYS A 105 -13.99 -2.03 -7.05
CA LYS A 105 -15.26 -1.33 -7.25
C LYS A 105 -15.52 -0.98 -8.72
N GLY A 106 -14.48 -0.58 -9.46
CA GLY A 106 -14.60 -0.21 -10.87
C GLY A 106 -14.66 -1.41 -11.82
N ALA A 107 -13.95 -2.50 -11.51
CA ALA A 107 -13.85 -3.69 -12.36
C ALA A 107 -14.81 -4.82 -11.99
N GLY A 108 -15.29 -4.86 -10.74
CA GLY A 108 -16.09 -5.94 -10.17
C GLY A 108 -15.26 -7.13 -9.67
N PHE A 109 -13.93 -7.06 -9.71
CA PHE A 109 -13.02 -8.09 -9.23
C PHE A 109 -11.64 -7.50 -8.92
N ARG A 110 -10.87 -8.22 -8.10
CA ARG A 110 -9.50 -7.83 -7.73
C ARG A 110 -8.52 -8.03 -8.87
N ILE A 111 -7.60 -7.08 -9.01
CA ILE A 111 -6.54 -7.09 -10.01
C ILE A 111 -5.22 -6.84 -9.29
N SER A 112 -4.16 -7.58 -9.64
CA SER A 112 -2.87 -7.43 -8.97
C SER A 112 -2.20 -6.10 -9.32
N LEU A 113 -1.37 -5.61 -8.39
CA LEU A 113 -0.52 -4.43 -8.60
C LEU A 113 0.35 -4.62 -9.85
N ASP A 114 0.94 -5.80 -10.03
CA ASP A 114 1.80 -6.12 -11.17
C ASP A 114 1.07 -5.94 -12.51
N ASN A 115 -0.16 -6.44 -12.63
CA ASN A 115 -0.94 -6.29 -13.86
C ASN A 115 -1.28 -4.81 -14.12
N LEU A 116 -1.70 -4.08 -13.08
CA LEU A 116 -2.03 -2.67 -13.18
C LEU A 116 -0.81 -1.81 -13.53
N SER A 117 0.34 -2.07 -12.89
CA SER A 117 1.58 -1.33 -13.13
C SER A 117 2.16 -1.64 -14.50
N GLU A 118 2.12 -2.90 -14.95
CA GLU A 118 2.57 -3.25 -16.29
C GLU A 118 1.68 -2.59 -17.35
N SER A 119 0.37 -2.64 -17.16
CA SER A 119 -0.59 -2.17 -18.15
C SER A 119 -0.70 -0.65 -18.20
N SER A 120 -0.61 0.02 -17.05
CA SER A 120 -0.73 1.49 -16.95
C SER A 120 0.61 2.20 -17.13
N LEU A 121 1.69 1.64 -16.58
CA LEU A 121 2.99 2.32 -16.47
C LEU A 121 4.07 1.67 -17.35
N GLY A 122 3.83 0.49 -17.93
CA GLY A 122 4.87 -0.28 -18.62
C GLY A 122 5.93 -0.83 -17.67
N ALA A 123 5.65 -0.91 -16.37
CA ALA A 123 6.59 -1.34 -15.34
C ALA A 123 6.07 -2.59 -14.62
N ARG A 124 6.86 -3.66 -14.61
CA ARG A 124 6.54 -4.89 -13.87
C ARG A 124 7.07 -4.84 -12.45
N LYS A 125 6.41 -5.60 -11.58
CA LYS A 125 6.94 -5.93 -10.26
C LYS A 125 8.16 -6.85 -10.43
N SER A 126 9.22 -6.59 -9.67
CA SER A 126 10.50 -7.32 -9.80
C SER A 126 10.58 -8.61 -8.95
N GLY A 127 9.52 -8.97 -8.23
CA GLY A 127 9.50 -10.13 -7.35
C GLY A 127 8.09 -10.54 -6.91
N ASP A 128 8.01 -11.69 -6.24
CA ASP A 128 6.80 -12.25 -5.65
C ASP A 128 6.92 -12.17 -4.13
N GLY A 129 5.81 -12.01 -3.40
CA GLY A 129 5.80 -11.95 -1.92
C GLY A 129 6.40 -13.22 -1.30
N MET A 130 6.33 -14.35 -1.99
CA MET A 130 7.01 -15.58 -1.59
C MET A 130 8.54 -15.47 -1.56
N GLN A 131 9.12 -14.57 -2.35
CA GLN A 131 10.55 -14.31 -2.36
C GLN A 131 11.00 -13.52 -1.13
N ALA A 132 10.22 -12.54 -0.67
CA ALA A 132 10.51 -11.78 0.55
C ALA A 132 10.55 -12.69 1.79
N LEU A 133 9.62 -13.64 1.88
CA LEU A 133 9.61 -14.66 2.94
C LEU A 133 10.86 -15.55 2.93
N ARG A 134 11.37 -15.93 1.74
CA ARG A 134 12.62 -16.69 1.62
C ARG A 134 13.82 -15.85 2.06
N TRP A 135 13.91 -14.61 1.59
CA TRP A 135 14.98 -13.70 1.99
C TRP A 135 15.00 -13.46 3.50
N TYR A 136 13.84 -13.40 4.15
CA TYR A 136 13.78 -13.26 5.60
C TYR A 136 14.42 -14.47 6.31
N LYS A 137 14.11 -15.69 5.85
CA LYS A 137 14.73 -16.94 6.37
C LYS A 137 16.24 -16.99 6.11
N GLU A 138 16.71 -16.38 5.03
CA GLU A 138 18.12 -16.27 4.65
C GLU A 138 18.85 -15.09 5.34
N GLY A 139 18.16 -14.25 6.12
CA GLY A 139 18.72 -13.04 6.73
C GLY A 139 19.02 -11.89 5.75
N ARG A 140 18.46 -11.95 4.54
CA ARG A 140 18.71 -10.99 3.44
C ARG A 140 17.76 -9.78 3.52
N ILE A 141 17.81 -9.07 4.64
CA ILE A 141 16.91 -7.93 4.92
C ILE A 141 17.04 -6.81 3.87
N GLU A 142 18.24 -6.53 3.37
CA GLU A 142 18.45 -5.48 2.36
C GLU A 142 17.75 -5.77 1.03
N ASP A 143 17.57 -7.05 0.67
CA ASP A 143 16.81 -7.41 -0.53
C ASP A 143 15.31 -7.22 -0.31
N ILE A 144 14.81 -7.51 0.89
CA ILE A 144 13.41 -7.23 1.29
C ILE A 144 13.16 -5.72 1.25
N LYS A 145 14.06 -4.90 1.80
CA LYS A 145 13.95 -3.43 1.77
C LYS A 145 13.83 -2.90 0.35
N LYS A 146 14.73 -3.32 -0.55
CA LYS A 146 14.69 -2.89 -1.97
C LYS A 146 13.39 -3.28 -2.66
N TYR A 147 12.91 -4.50 -2.39
CA TYR A 147 11.70 -5.02 -2.98
C TYR A 147 10.44 -4.31 -2.47
N CYS A 148 10.30 -4.15 -1.16
CA CYS A 148 9.18 -3.43 -0.55
C CYS A 148 9.14 -1.96 -0.99
N LEU A 149 10.29 -1.29 -1.04
CA LEU A 149 10.38 0.08 -1.59
C LEU A 149 9.99 0.17 -3.07
N LYS A 150 10.22 -0.91 -3.84
CA LYS A 150 9.79 -0.95 -5.24
C LYS A 150 8.27 -1.03 -5.35
N ASP A 151 7.61 -1.80 -4.49
CA ASP A 151 6.15 -1.87 -4.44
C ASP A 151 5.52 -0.53 -4.02
N VAL A 152 6.14 0.17 -3.07
CA VAL A 152 5.75 1.55 -2.71
C VAL A 152 5.89 2.49 -3.90
N GLU A 153 7.00 2.42 -4.64
CA GLU A 153 7.22 3.23 -5.86
C GLU A 153 6.15 2.96 -6.91
N LEU A 154 5.84 1.69 -7.18
CA LEU A 154 4.81 1.29 -8.15
C LEU A 154 3.42 1.76 -7.72
N THR A 155 3.08 1.62 -6.44
CA THR A 155 1.82 2.08 -5.86
C THR A 155 1.68 3.60 -5.99
N LYS A 156 2.74 4.35 -5.66
CA LYS A 156 2.79 5.81 -5.84
C LYS A 156 2.58 6.21 -7.30
N LYS A 157 3.32 5.60 -8.23
CA LYS A 157 3.20 5.88 -9.67
C LYS A 157 1.83 5.54 -10.22
N LEU A 158 1.22 4.45 -9.75
CA LEU A 158 -0.14 4.07 -10.13
C LEU A 158 -1.16 5.10 -9.66
N LEU A 159 -1.04 5.56 -8.40
CA LEU A 159 -1.85 6.65 -7.87
C LEU A 159 -1.72 7.92 -8.73
N GLU A 160 -0.50 8.33 -9.06
CA GLU A 160 -0.22 9.49 -9.91
C GLU A 160 -0.85 9.35 -11.30
N TYR A 161 -0.70 8.17 -11.92
CA TYR A 161 -1.33 7.87 -13.20
C TYR A 161 -2.85 8.01 -13.14
N GLY A 162 -3.50 7.41 -12.15
CA GLY A 162 -4.96 7.49 -12.00
C GLY A 162 -5.45 8.89 -11.66
N LYS A 163 -4.68 9.69 -10.91
CA LYS A 163 -4.96 11.12 -10.67
C LYS A 163 -4.98 11.92 -11.98
N GLN A 164 -4.00 11.66 -12.85
CA GLN A 164 -3.84 12.40 -14.10
C GLN A 164 -4.85 11.96 -15.18
N HIS A 165 -5.17 10.67 -15.25
CA HIS A 165 -5.95 10.10 -16.36
C HIS A 165 -7.41 9.79 -15.99
N GLY A 166 -7.76 9.78 -14.71
CA GLY A 166 -9.10 9.38 -14.23
C GLY A 166 -9.39 7.87 -14.40
N HIS A 167 -8.39 7.08 -14.76
CA HIS A 167 -8.50 5.64 -14.91
C HIS A 167 -7.13 4.97 -14.71
N VAL A 168 -7.15 3.65 -14.50
CA VAL A 168 -5.97 2.76 -14.61
C VAL A 168 -6.25 1.69 -15.65
N LEU A 169 -5.20 1.07 -16.18
CA LEU A 169 -5.29 0.00 -17.16
C LEU A 169 -4.92 -1.33 -16.54
N PHE A 170 -5.56 -2.41 -16.98
CA PHE A 170 -5.13 -3.78 -16.75
C PHE A 170 -5.21 -4.59 -18.05
N TYR A 171 -4.41 -5.64 -18.16
CA TYR A 171 -4.49 -6.60 -19.24
C TYR A 171 -5.52 -7.67 -18.92
N SER A 172 -6.55 -7.76 -19.76
CA SER A 172 -7.58 -8.79 -19.67
C SER A 172 -7.27 -9.91 -20.66
N LYS A 173 -7.10 -11.13 -20.14
CA LYS A 173 -6.96 -12.33 -20.97
C LYS A 173 -8.24 -12.64 -21.75
N HIS A 174 -9.40 -12.26 -21.23
CA HIS A 174 -10.70 -12.50 -21.87
C HIS A 174 -10.89 -11.65 -23.12
N THR A 175 -10.47 -10.39 -23.08
CA THR A 175 -10.57 -9.47 -24.22
C THR A 175 -9.29 -9.42 -25.08
N GLY A 176 -8.20 -10.02 -24.60
CA GLY A 176 -6.91 -10.06 -25.29
C GLY A 176 -6.18 -8.71 -25.31
N GLY A 177 -6.55 -7.76 -24.44
CA GLY A 177 -6.06 -6.39 -24.50
C GLY A 177 -6.15 -5.63 -23.20
N ARG A 178 -5.66 -4.38 -23.23
CA ARG A 178 -5.76 -3.45 -22.10
C ARG A 178 -7.19 -2.93 -21.97
N VAL A 179 -7.70 -2.92 -20.76
CA VAL A 179 -9.03 -2.40 -20.41
C VAL A 179 -8.84 -1.32 -19.35
N ALA A 180 -9.58 -0.21 -19.52
CA ALA A 180 -9.56 0.90 -18.58
C ALA A 180 -10.57 0.71 -17.44
N ILE A 181 -10.16 1.03 -16.23
CA ILE A 181 -10.97 1.01 -15.03
C ILE A 181 -11.05 2.43 -14.49
N PRO A 182 -12.24 3.04 -14.41
CA PRO A 182 -12.38 4.40 -13.92
C PRO A 182 -11.98 4.47 -12.45
N VAL A 183 -11.21 5.49 -12.08
CA VAL A 183 -10.83 5.79 -10.70
C VAL A 183 -10.99 7.29 -10.42
N SER A 184 -11.26 7.64 -9.17
CA SER A 184 -11.48 9.04 -8.76
C SER A 184 -10.49 9.44 -7.67
N TRP A 185 -9.21 9.58 -8.05
CA TRP A 185 -8.12 9.90 -7.12
C TRP A 185 -7.66 11.36 -7.16
N SER A 186 -8.14 12.15 -8.14
CA SER A 186 -7.73 13.55 -8.33
C SER A 186 -8.21 14.50 -7.23
N ASN A 187 -9.34 14.19 -6.56
CA ASN A 187 -9.87 14.98 -5.45
C ASN A 187 -9.92 14.16 -4.15
N MET A 188 -8.75 13.89 -3.58
CA MET A 188 -8.62 13.12 -2.34
C MET A 188 -9.33 13.79 -1.16
N GLU A 189 -9.35 15.12 -1.07
CA GLU A 189 -10.01 15.83 0.03
C GLU A 189 -11.53 15.60 0.05
N ALA A 190 -12.19 15.74 -1.10
CA ALA A 190 -13.62 15.44 -1.21
C ALA A 190 -13.93 13.97 -0.92
N LYS A 191 -13.06 13.06 -1.37
CA LYS A 191 -13.20 11.62 -1.09
C LYS A 191 -13.12 11.31 0.40
N LEU A 192 -12.11 11.86 1.09
CA LEU A 192 -11.93 11.66 2.53
C LEU A 192 -13.06 12.31 3.35
N ALA A 193 -13.59 13.46 2.91
CA ALA A 193 -14.74 14.09 3.53
C ALA A 193 -16.01 13.22 3.42
N GLY A 194 -16.23 12.58 2.27
CA GLY A 194 -17.35 11.66 2.05
C GLY A 194 -17.30 10.40 2.92
N ILE A 195 -16.11 9.82 3.13
CA ILE A 195 -15.94 8.64 3.99
C ILE A 195 -16.34 8.96 5.44
N LYS A 196 -15.92 10.12 5.96
CA LYS A 196 -16.27 10.54 7.31
C LYS A 196 -17.77 10.69 7.52
N GLN A 197 -18.51 11.21 6.53
CA GLN A 197 -19.97 11.36 6.62
C GLN A 197 -20.69 10.01 6.68
N THR A 198 -20.26 9.01 5.91
CA THR A 198 -20.91 7.70 5.87
C THR A 198 -20.65 6.87 7.14
N SER A 199 -19.52 7.08 7.82
CA SER A 199 -19.18 6.37 9.06
C SER A 199 -19.86 6.94 10.33
N LEU A 200 -20.61 8.03 10.20
CA LEU A 200 -21.33 8.72 11.29
C LEU A 200 -22.79 8.25 11.45
N PHE A 201 -23.22 7.26 10.65
CA PHE A 201 -24.56 6.67 10.70
C PHE A 201 -24.52 5.20 11.09
#